data_AF-A0A1F7YZT2-F1
#
_entry.id   AF-A0A1F7YZT2-F1
#
_cell.length_a   1.000
_cell.length_b   1.000
_cell.length_c   1.000
_cell.angle_alpha   90.00
_cell.angle_beta   90.00
_cell.angle_gamma   90.00
#
_symmetry.space_group_name_H-M   'P 1'
#
loop_
_entity.id
_entity.type
_entity.pdbx_description
1 polymer ?
#
loop_
_entity_poly.entity_id
_entity_poly.type
_entity_poly.pdbx_seq_one_letter_code
_entity_poly.pdbx_strand_id
1 'polypeptide(L)'
;MAQKKINKKRFFFEKEYKFNDTGGLLNIRRLINLGLVSIFFAFFIVLVVLQAWVIFTDSGLTVSPLIYWMLFLGLAAYVVKKSMISSLALKLALVLYIIASLFTIVGLAGVGEIFMKVSLITWIVGLGKALIEYKNVEGIDNNHRI
;
A
#
# COMPACT_ATOMS: atom_id res chain seq x y z
N MET A 1 -0.31 -54.42 13.95
CA MET A 1 -0.97 -53.59 12.91
C MET A 1 -1.79 -52.40 13.44
N ALA A 2 -2.17 -52.34 14.72
CA ALA A 2 -3.03 -51.27 15.26
C ALA A 2 -2.33 -49.89 15.41
N GLN A 3 -1.05 -49.84 15.80
CA GLN A 3 -0.33 -48.57 16.01
C GLN A 3 -0.16 -47.70 14.76
N LYS A 4 -0.04 -48.31 13.57
CA LYS A 4 0.14 -47.59 12.30
C LYS A 4 -1.12 -46.81 11.88
N LYS A 5 -2.31 -47.26 12.28
CA LYS A 5 -3.60 -46.58 12.03
C LYS A 5 -3.80 -45.37 12.95
N ILE A 6 -3.34 -45.45 14.20
CA ILE A 6 -3.48 -44.37 15.19
C ILE A 6 -2.58 -43.18 14.81
N ASN A 7 -1.36 -43.46 14.34
CA ASN A 7 -0.42 -42.41 13.93
C ASN A 7 -0.89 -41.66 12.67
N LYS A 8 -1.53 -42.37 11.73
CA LYS A 8 -2.10 -41.76 10.52
C LYS A 8 -3.30 -40.84 10.84
N LYS A 9 -4.13 -41.19 11.83
CA LYS A 9 -5.25 -40.34 12.26
C LYS A 9 -4.78 -39.06 12.97
N ARG A 10 -3.77 -39.13 13.84
CA ARG A 10 -3.18 -37.92 14.47
C ARG A 10 -2.61 -36.97 13.44
N PHE A 11 -1.90 -37.48 12.44
CA PHE A 11 -1.29 -36.67 11.39
C PHE A 11 -2.34 -35.95 10.50
N PHE A 12 -3.50 -36.58 10.28
CA PHE A 12 -4.61 -35.95 9.56
C PHE A 12 -5.28 -34.85 10.40
N PHE A 13 -5.52 -35.11 11.69
CA PHE A 13 -6.09 -34.11 12.60
C PHE A 13 -5.18 -32.88 12.79
N GLU A 14 -3.86 -33.07 12.90
CA GLU A 14 -2.92 -31.95 12.99
C GLU A 14 -2.87 -31.10 11.72
N LYS A 15 -3.02 -31.71 10.54
CA LYS A 15 -3.09 -30.99 9.27
C LYS A 15 -4.37 -30.19 9.11
N GLU A 16 -5.52 -30.74 9.52
CA GLU A 16 -6.80 -30.03 9.44
C GLU A 16 -6.86 -28.81 10.38
N TYR A 17 -6.34 -28.94 11.61
CA TYR A 17 -6.29 -27.81 12.55
C TYR A 17 -5.38 -26.67 12.05
N LYS A 18 -4.16 -26.99 11.56
CA LYS A 18 -3.27 -25.96 10.99
C LYS A 18 -3.84 -25.28 9.74
N PHE A 19 -4.63 -25.99 8.93
CA PHE A 19 -5.25 -25.43 7.72
C PHE A 19 -6.43 -24.52 8.04
N ASN A 20 -7.18 -24.81 9.11
CA ASN A 20 -8.32 -24.00 9.54
C ASN A 20 -7.89 -22.71 10.26
N ASP A 21 -6.85 -22.77 11.10
CA ASP A 21 -6.34 -21.59 11.83
C ASP A 21 -5.70 -20.55 10.90
N THR A 22 -5.03 -21.00 9.83
CA THR A 22 -4.42 -20.10 8.84
C THR A 22 -5.45 -19.49 7.88
N GLY A 23 -6.49 -20.24 7.51
CA GLY A 23 -7.59 -19.73 6.68
C GLY A 23 -8.46 -18.69 7.40
N GLY A 24 -8.77 -18.92 8.68
CA GLY A 24 -9.54 -18.00 9.51
C GLY A 24 -8.84 -16.66 9.74
N LEU A 25 -7.56 -16.69 10.13
CA LEU A 25 -6.75 -15.48 10.36
C LEU A 25 -6.52 -14.65 9.09
N LEU A 26 -6.34 -15.32 7.94
CA LEU A 26 -6.19 -14.65 6.64
C LEU A 26 -7.49 -13.93 6.24
N ASN A 27 -8.64 -14.58 6.45
CA ASN A 27 -9.94 -13.99 6.15
C ASN A 27 -10.28 -12.82 7.08
N ILE A 28 -9.97 -12.92 8.38
CA ILE A 28 -10.15 -11.82 9.34
C ILE A 28 -9.28 -10.62 8.97
N ARG A 29 -7.99 -10.83 8.64
CA ARG A 29 -7.11 -9.75 8.16
C ARG A 29 -7.62 -9.10 6.88
N ARG A 30 -8.15 -9.88 5.94
CA ARG A 30 -8.77 -9.34 4.71
C ARG A 30 -10.00 -8.50 5.03
N LEU A 31 -10.87 -8.96 5.93
CA LEU A 31 -12.08 -8.25 6.35
C LEU A 31 -11.75 -6.93 7.05
N ILE A 32 -10.79 -6.95 7.98
CA ILE A 32 -10.32 -5.74 8.69
C ILE A 32 -9.76 -4.71 7.69
N ASN A 33 -8.94 -5.16 6.74
CA ASN A 33 -8.41 -4.29 5.69
C ASN A 33 -9.52 -3.71 4.81
N LEU A 34 -10.53 -4.52 4.47
CA LEU A 34 -11.68 -4.06 3.67
C LEU A 34 -12.51 -3.03 4.43
N GLY A 35 -12.74 -3.25 5.73
CA GLY A 35 -13.43 -2.31 6.61
C GLY A 35 -12.66 -0.99 6.74
N LEU A 36 -11.35 -1.03 6.98
CA LEU A 36 -10.50 0.16 7.05
C LEU A 36 -10.51 0.97 5.76
N VAL A 37 -10.41 0.29 4.60
CA VAL A 37 -10.50 0.95 3.29
C VAL A 37 -11.88 1.57 3.09
N SER A 38 -12.95 0.86 3.46
CA SER A 38 -14.32 1.38 3.35
C SER A 38 -14.54 2.62 4.22
N ILE A 39 -14.09 2.60 5.48
CA ILE A 39 -14.18 3.75 6.39
C ILE A 39 -13.37 4.93 5.85
N PHE A 40 -12.17 4.67 5.32
CA PHE A 40 -11.34 5.69 4.71
C PHE A 40 -12.05 6.36 3.52
N PHE A 41 -12.66 5.60 2.62
CA PHE A 41 -13.42 6.17 1.49
C PHE A 41 -14.68 6.91 1.95
N ALA A 42 -15.41 6.37 2.93
CA ALA A 42 -16.58 7.05 3.49
C ALA A 42 -16.21 8.41 4.10
N PHE A 43 -15.12 8.45 4.87
CA PHE A 43 -14.62 9.69 5.46
C PHE A 43 -14.12 10.68 4.39
N PHE A 44 -13.46 10.18 3.34
CA PHE A 44 -13.04 11.02 2.21
C PHE A 44 -14.23 11.67 1.49
N ILE A 45 -15.31 10.90 1.23
CA ILE A 45 -16.54 11.42 0.61
C ILE A 45 -17.16 12.50 1.49
N VAL A 46 -17.25 12.28 2.81
CA VAL A 46 -17.78 13.27 3.75
C VAL A 46 -16.99 14.57 3.69
N LEU A 47 -15.65 14.51 3.64
CA LEU A 47 -14.83 15.72 3.55
C LEU A 47 -15.00 16.45 2.21
N VAL A 48 -15.14 15.73 1.10
CA VAL A 48 -15.41 16.33 -0.22
C VAL A 48 -16.77 17.03 -0.22
N VAL A 49 -17.81 16.39 0.32
CA VAL A 49 -19.15 16.99 0.46
C VAL A 49 -19.12 18.21 1.38
N LEU A 50 -18.39 18.13 2.50
CA LEU A 50 -18.21 19.24 3.43
C LEU A 50 -17.49 20.42 2.77
N GLN A 51 -16.45 20.16 1.97
CA GLN A 51 -15.76 21.21 1.23
C GLN A 51 -16.66 21.85 0.17
N ALA A 52 -17.49 21.06 -0.53
CA ALA A 52 -18.49 21.60 -1.46
C ALA A 52 -19.51 22.47 -0.72
N TRP A 53 -20.01 22.01 0.43
CA TRP A 53 -20.92 22.78 1.28
C TRP A 53 -20.31 24.10 1.75
N VAL A 54 -19.05 24.09 2.16
CA VAL A 54 -18.31 25.27 2.59
C VAL A 54 -18.16 26.29 1.46
N ILE A 55 -17.93 25.84 0.23
CA ILE A 55 -17.89 26.70 -0.97
C ILE A 55 -19.27 27.31 -1.23
N PHE A 56 -20.35 26.54 -1.10
CA PHE A 56 -21.71 27.03 -1.30
C PHE A 56 -22.18 28.01 -0.22
N THR A 57 -21.68 27.86 1.01
CA THR A 57 -22.13 28.65 2.16
C THR A 57 -21.22 29.84 2.48
N ASP A 58 -20.12 30.01 1.72
CA ASP A 58 -19.09 31.05 1.94
C ASP A 58 -18.64 31.16 3.41
N SER A 59 -18.66 30.03 4.12
CA SER A 59 -18.50 29.97 5.58
C SER A 59 -17.07 30.19 6.07
N GLY A 60 -16.12 30.53 5.17
CA GLY A 60 -14.72 30.85 5.47
C GLY A 60 -13.87 29.69 6.01
N LEU A 61 -14.49 28.53 6.27
CA LEU A 61 -13.81 27.31 6.70
C LEU A 61 -12.97 26.74 5.54
N THR A 62 -11.85 26.09 5.85
CA THR A 62 -11.03 25.41 4.83
C THR A 62 -10.79 23.96 5.22
N VAL A 63 -11.43 23.05 4.49
CA VAL A 63 -11.31 21.59 4.68
C VAL A 63 -10.36 20.98 3.64
N SER A 64 -9.96 21.77 2.64
CA SER A 64 -9.04 21.38 1.57
C SER A 64 -7.73 20.76 2.08
N PRO A 65 -7.08 21.21 3.18
CA PRO A 65 -5.87 20.55 3.67
C PRO A 65 -6.12 19.11 4.11
N LEU A 66 -7.26 18.82 4.75
CA LEU A 66 -7.62 17.48 5.21
C LEU A 66 -7.87 16.52 4.03
N ILE A 67 -8.53 17.01 2.98
CA ILE A 67 -8.74 16.25 1.74
C ILE A 67 -7.39 15.90 1.10
N TYR A 68 -6.48 16.87 1.03
CA TYR A 68 -5.14 16.68 0.47
C TYR A 68 -4.30 15.68 1.28
N TRP A 69 -4.35 15.74 2.61
CA TRP A 69 -3.66 14.79 3.48
C TRP A 69 -4.22 13.38 3.36
N MET A 70 -5.54 13.23 3.24
CA MET A 70 -6.14 11.92 2.96
C MET A 70 -5.67 11.37 1.62
N LEU A 71 -5.76 12.18 0.56
CA LEU A 71 -5.35 11.76 -0.78
C LEU A 71 -3.87 11.33 -0.79
N PHE A 72 -3.01 12.07 -0.08
CA PHE A 72 -1.62 11.72 0.12
C PHE A 72 -1.44 10.38 0.86
N LEU A 73 -2.10 10.18 2.00
CA LEU A 73 -2.00 8.94 2.79
C LEU A 73 -2.50 7.72 2.02
N GLY A 74 -3.59 7.85 1.28
CA GLY A 74 -4.14 6.77 0.44
C GLY A 74 -3.17 6.36 -0.67
N LEU A 75 -2.60 7.34 -1.38
CA LEU A 75 -1.60 7.11 -2.43
C LEU A 75 -0.30 6.53 -1.87
N ALA A 76 0.19 7.05 -0.75
CA ALA A 76 1.38 6.53 -0.08
C ALA A 76 1.18 5.08 0.38
N ALA A 77 0.02 4.74 0.97
CA ALA A 77 -0.30 3.37 1.36
C ALA A 77 -0.39 2.42 0.15
N TYR A 78 -0.98 2.89 -0.97
CA TYR A 78 -1.02 2.13 -2.21
C TYR A 78 0.38 1.82 -2.73
N VAL A 79 1.26 2.83 -2.75
CA VAL A 79 2.66 2.70 -3.15
C VAL A 79 3.38 1.68 -2.28
N VAL A 80 3.31 1.82 -0.95
CA VAL A 80 3.99 0.92 -0.01
C VAL A 80 3.51 -0.52 -0.17
N LYS A 81 2.23 -0.73 -0.45
CA LYS A 81 1.67 -2.07 -0.69
C LYS A 81 2.11 -2.67 -2.01
N LYS A 82 2.26 -1.86 -3.06
CA LYS A 82 2.59 -2.30 -4.42
C LYS A 82 4.09 -2.34 -4.71
N SER A 83 4.94 -1.70 -3.90
CA SER A 83 6.40 -1.64 -4.07
C SER A 83 7.14 -2.93 -3.69
N MET A 84 6.54 -4.10 -3.90
CA MET A 84 7.19 -5.39 -3.60
C MET A 84 8.38 -5.70 -4.52
N ILE A 85 8.51 -5.01 -5.65
CA ILE A 85 9.59 -5.18 -6.64
C ILE A 85 10.25 -3.82 -6.89
N SER A 86 11.58 -3.76 -6.79
CA SER A 86 12.39 -2.53 -6.93
C SER A 86 12.13 -1.80 -8.26
N SER A 87 12.16 -2.54 -9.37
CA SER A 87 11.90 -2.00 -10.72
C SER A 87 10.48 -1.46 -10.89
N LEU A 88 9.50 -2.08 -10.23
CA LEU A 88 8.09 -1.65 -10.30
C LEU A 88 7.87 -0.37 -9.48
N ALA A 89 8.53 -0.22 -8.34
CA ALA A 89 8.51 1.02 -7.56
C ALA A 89 9.11 2.19 -8.35
N LEU A 90 10.29 2.00 -8.97
CA LEU A 90 10.94 3.04 -9.77
C LEU A 90 10.10 3.48 -10.98
N LYS A 91 9.49 2.53 -11.69
CA LYS A 91 8.56 2.83 -12.79
C LYS A 91 7.32 3.58 -12.31
N LEU A 92 6.71 3.13 -11.19
CA LEU A 92 5.52 3.75 -10.63
C LEU A 92 5.78 5.20 -10.20
N ALA A 93 6.92 5.46 -9.57
CA ALA A 93 7.33 6.82 -9.22
C ALA A 93 7.44 7.72 -10.45
N LEU A 94 8.09 7.25 -11.51
CA LEU A 94 8.25 8.04 -12.73
C LEU A 94 6.90 8.36 -13.39
N VAL A 95 5.98 7.39 -13.41
CA VAL A 95 4.61 7.62 -13.88
C VAL A 95 3.88 8.64 -13.01
N LEU A 96 3.97 8.52 -11.68
CA LEU A 96 3.36 9.47 -10.75
C LEU A 96 3.95 10.88 -10.91
N TYR A 97 5.24 11.00 -11.19
CA TYR A 97 5.90 12.27 -11.47
C TYR A 97 5.39 12.91 -12.76
N ILE A 98 5.29 12.15 -13.85
CA ILE A 98 4.77 12.67 -15.13
C ILE A 98 3.32 13.12 -14.97
N ILE A 99 2.49 12.31 -14.30
CA ILE A 99 1.11 12.66 -14.00
C ILE A 99 1.05 13.94 -13.15
N ALA A 100 1.90 14.05 -12.12
CA ALA A 100 2.01 15.25 -11.29
C ALA A 100 2.31 16.49 -12.15
N SER A 101 3.31 16.41 -13.03
CA SER A 101 3.70 17.52 -13.91
C SER A 101 2.55 17.94 -14.83
N LEU A 102 1.80 16.98 -15.40
CA LEU A 102 0.62 17.29 -16.22
C LEU A 102 -0.46 18.02 -15.41
N PHE A 103 -0.76 17.56 -14.19
CA PHE A 103 -1.73 18.24 -13.32
C PHE A 103 -1.31 19.67 -12.96
N THR A 104 -0.02 19.90 -12.72
CA THR A 104 0.51 21.25 -12.47
C THR A 104 0.34 22.16 -13.70
N ILE A 105 0.57 21.65 -14.91
CA ILE A 105 0.40 22.42 -16.17
C ILE A 105 -1.06 22.78 -16.41
N VAL A 106 -2.01 21.88 -16.08
CA VAL A 106 -3.45 22.09 -16.28
C VAL A 106 -4.08 22.99 -15.20
N GLY A 107 -3.27 23.56 -14.30
CA GLY A 107 -3.74 24.48 -13.25
C GLY A 107 -4.26 23.78 -11.99
N LEU A 108 -4.09 22.46 -11.88
CA LEU A 108 -4.43 21.67 -10.69
C LEU A 108 -3.19 21.48 -9.80
N ALA A 109 -2.50 22.59 -9.50
CA ALA A 109 -1.21 22.59 -8.81
C ALA A 109 -1.24 21.88 -7.44
N GLY A 110 -2.34 22.03 -6.67
CA GLY A 110 -2.49 21.36 -5.37
C GLY A 110 -2.55 19.84 -5.47
N VAL A 111 -3.19 19.30 -6.52
CA VAL A 111 -3.23 17.86 -6.78
C VAL A 111 -1.88 17.38 -7.32
N GLY A 112 -1.29 18.13 -8.26
CA GLY A 112 0.03 17.84 -8.82
C GLY A 112 1.11 17.74 -7.73
N GLU A 113 1.12 18.65 -6.76
CA GLU A 113 2.07 18.64 -5.65
C GLU A 113 2.00 17.35 -4.81
N ILE A 114 0.79 16.83 -4.58
CA ILE A 114 0.59 15.57 -3.84
C ILE A 114 1.16 14.40 -4.61
N PHE A 115 0.87 14.30 -5.91
CA PHE A 115 1.43 13.24 -6.77
C PHE A 115 2.96 13.33 -6.82
N MET A 116 3.53 14.54 -6.83
CA MET A 116 4.97 14.76 -6.80
C MET A 116 5.60 14.29 -5.49
N LYS A 117 4.99 14.63 -4.33
CA LYS A 117 5.44 14.16 -3.01
C LYS A 117 5.39 12.63 -2.90
N VAL A 118 4.31 12.01 -3.35
CA VAL A 118 4.15 10.55 -3.36
C VAL A 118 5.16 9.90 -4.31
N SER A 119 5.40 10.50 -5.48
CA SER A 119 6.42 10.04 -6.43
C SER A 119 7.80 10.00 -5.77
N LEU A 120 8.20 11.07 -5.08
CA LEU A 120 9.49 11.12 -4.38
C LEU A 120 9.62 10.01 -3.34
N ILE A 121 8.59 9.79 -2.53
CA ILE A 121 8.56 8.69 -1.55
C ILE A 121 8.70 7.34 -2.25
N THR A 122 7.99 7.15 -3.36
CA THR A 122 8.05 5.92 -4.17
C THR A 122 9.47 5.68 -4.69
N TRP A 123 10.17 6.74 -5.11
CA TRP A 123 11.57 6.67 -5.54
C TRP A 123 12.51 6.31 -4.41
N ILE A 124 12.39 6.94 -3.24
CA ILE A 124 13.22 6.62 -2.06
C ILE A 124 13.05 5.15 -1.68
N VAL A 125 11.80 4.65 -1.66
CA VAL A 125 11.50 3.24 -1.38
C VAL A 125 12.08 2.33 -2.46
N GLY A 126 11.93 2.68 -3.75
CA GLY A 126 12.46 1.91 -4.87
C GLY A 126 13.99 1.81 -4.87
N LEU A 127 14.67 2.93 -4.63
CA LEU A 127 16.13 2.98 -4.51
C LEU A 127 16.63 2.18 -3.30
N GLY A 128 16.00 2.34 -2.13
CA GLY A 128 16.34 1.57 -0.94
C GLY A 128 16.22 0.07 -1.17
N LYS A 129 15.18 -0.38 -1.88
CA LYS A 129 15.01 -1.79 -2.25
C LYS A 129 16.03 -2.27 -3.28
N ALA A 130 16.34 -1.45 -4.29
CA ALA A 130 17.36 -1.78 -5.28
C ALA A 130 18.75 -1.96 -4.64
N LEU A 131 19.11 -1.12 -3.68
CA LEU A 131 20.37 -1.24 -2.93
C LEU A 131 20.45 -2.52 -2.09
N ILE A 132 19.35 -2.91 -1.44
CA ILE A 132 19.28 -4.17 -0.69
C ILE A 132 19.40 -5.37 -1.63
N GLU A 133 18.72 -5.33 -2.77
CA GLU A 133 18.75 -6.38 -3.78
C GLU A 133 20.16 -6.56 -4.36
N TYR A 134 20.83 -5.45 -4.69
CA TYR A 134 22.21 -5.44 -5.17
C TYR A 134 23.19 -6.06 -4.16
N LYS A 135 23.11 -5.64 -2.88
CA LYS A 135 23.95 -6.20 -1.81
C LYS A 135 23.75 -7.72 -1.63
N ASN A 136 22.51 -8.20 -1.76
CA ASN A 136 22.22 -9.62 -1.63
C ASN A 136 22.78 -10.44 -2.81
N VAL A 137 22.82 -9.86 -4.02
CA VAL A 137 23.43 -10.50 -5.19
C VAL A 137 24.96 -10.60 -5.03
N GLU A 138 25.63 -9.54 -4.58
CA GLU A 138 27.08 -9.57 -4.31
C GLU A 138 27.46 -10.54 -3.17
N GLY A 139 26.62 -10.66 -2.14
CA GLY A 139 26.83 -11.61 -1.05
C GLY A 139 26.76 -13.08 -1.47
N ILE A 140 26.01 -13.40 -2.53
CA ILE A 140 25.89 -14.76 -3.09
C ILE A 140 27.10 -15.09 -3.98
N ASP A 141 27.57 -14.17 -4.83
CA ASP A 141 28.76 -14.38 -5.67
C ASP A 141 30.01 -14.62 -4.81
N ASN A 142 30.16 -13.86 -3.71
CA ASN A 142 31.29 -14.02 -2.79
C ASN A 142 31.28 -15.36 -2.01
N ASN A 143 30.13 -16.01 -1.83
CA ASN A 143 30.04 -17.29 -1.11
C ASN A 143 30.27 -18.51 -2.04
N HIS A 144 30.33 -18.30 -3.36
CA HIS A 144 30.67 -19.34 -4.35
C HIS A 144 32.12 -19.25 -4.83
N ARG A 145 32.89 -18.28 -4.35
CA ARG A 145 34.31 -18.10 -4.67
C ARG A 145 35.27 -18.51 -3.54
N ILE A 146 34.77 -19.10 -2.46
CA ILE A 146 35.55 -19.61 -1.31
C ILE A 146 35.58 -21.14 -1.34
#